data_AF-A0A960MC96-F1
#
_entry.id   AF-A0A960MC96-F1
#
_cell.length_a   1.000
_cell.length_b   1.000
_cell.length_c   1.000
_cell.angle_alpha   90.00
_cell.angle_beta   90.00
_cell.angle_gamma   90.00
#
_symmetry.space_group_name_H-M   'P 1'
#
loop_
_entity.id
_entity.type
_entity.pdbx_description
1 polymer ?
#
loop_
_entity_poly.entity_id
_entity_poly.type
_entity_poly.pdbx_seq_one_letter_code
_entity_poly.pdbx_strand_id
1 'polypeptide(L)'
;MFFALFILGVALAITGLGIVFFYAKPSRELAETFDLSQIDDLEVASVILDRHGEEIGKIFVQNREPIGIDEVSPNFVNALLAAEDARYYEHDGV
;
A
#
# COMPACT_ATOMS: atom_id res chain seq x y z
N MET A 1 -37.94 32.13 9.28
CA MET A 1 -36.55 32.14 9.78
C MET A 1 -36.00 30.72 9.96
N PHE A 2 -36.62 29.87 10.79
CA PHE A 2 -36.17 28.48 11.00
C PHE A 2 -36.12 27.60 9.74
N PHE A 3 -37.13 27.71 8.86
CA PHE A 3 -37.16 26.92 7.61
C PHE A 3 -36.03 27.27 6.63
N ALA A 4 -35.67 28.56 6.53
CA ALA A 4 -34.56 29.01 5.69
C ALA A 4 -33.20 28.53 6.23
N LEU A 5 -33.03 28.54 7.57
CA LEU A 5 -31.83 28.00 8.21
C LEU A 5 -31.70 26.48 8.00
N PHE A 6 -32.82 25.75 8.02
CA PHE A 6 -32.84 24.32 7.72
C PHE A 6 -32.42 24.03 6.27
N ILE A 7 -32.98 24.75 5.29
CA ILE A 7 -32.60 24.60 3.88
C ILE A 7 -31.12 24.92 3.67
N LEU A 8 -30.61 25.99 4.29
CA LEU A 8 -29.19 26.35 4.23
C LEU A 8 -28.31 25.23 4.81
N GLY A 9 -28.70 24.65 5.94
CA GLY A 9 -27.98 23.52 6.55
C GLY A 9 -27.91 22.30 5.64
N VAL A 10 -29.02 21.94 4.99
CA VAL A 10 -29.07 20.83 4.02
C VAL A 10 -28.19 21.15 2.79
N ALA A 11 -28.25 22.38 2.27
CA ALA A 11 -27.44 22.79 1.13
C ALA A 11 -25.93 22.73 1.44
N LEU A 12 -25.53 23.15 2.65
CA LEU A 12 -24.15 23.04 3.12
C LEU A 12 -23.70 21.59 3.28
N ALA A 13 -24.56 20.72 3.82
CA ALA A 13 -24.26 19.28 3.95
C ALA A 13 -24.06 18.61 2.57
N ILE A 14 -24.94 18.89 1.61
CA ILE A 14 -24.83 18.37 0.23
C ILE A 14 -23.54 18.89 -0.42
N THR A 15 -23.25 20.18 -0.27
CA THR A 15 -22.03 20.79 -0.82
C THR A 15 -20.79 20.16 -0.18
N GLY A 16 -20.77 19.98 1.14
CA GLY A 16 -19.68 19.32 1.86
C GLY A 16 -19.46 17.88 1.40
N LEU A 17 -20.54 17.11 1.23
CA LEU A 17 -20.46 15.74 0.71
C LEU A 17 -19.93 15.72 -0.74
N GLY A 18 -20.37 16.67 -1.57
CA GLY A 18 -19.90 16.83 -2.94
C GLY A 18 -18.39 17.14 -3.01
N ILE A 19 -17.90 18.00 -2.10
CA ILE A 19 -16.46 18.29 -1.96
C ILE A 19 -15.71 17.01 -1.58
N VAL A 20 -16.12 16.31 -0.51
CA VAL A 20 -15.46 15.07 -0.08
C VAL A 20 -15.41 14.05 -1.22
N PHE A 21 -16.52 13.85 -1.94
CA PHE A 21 -16.59 12.95 -3.08
C PHE A 21 -15.64 13.38 -4.21
N PHE A 22 -15.62 14.67 -4.56
CA PHE A 22 -14.76 15.19 -5.63
C PHE A 22 -13.27 14.98 -5.33
N TYR A 23 -12.86 15.16 -4.07
CA TYR A 23 -11.47 14.93 -3.66
C TYR A 23 -11.12 13.44 -3.48
N ALA A 24 -12.05 12.61 -3.01
CA ALA A 24 -11.81 11.18 -2.80
C ALA A 24 -11.86 10.35 -4.10
N LYS A 25 -12.66 10.79 -5.09
CA LYS A 25 -12.89 10.04 -6.32
C LYS A 25 -11.60 9.73 -7.11
N PRO A 26 -10.68 10.68 -7.37
CA PRO A 26 -9.45 10.38 -8.11
C PRO A 26 -8.58 9.33 -7.43
N SER A 27 -8.47 9.37 -6.10
CA SER A 27 -7.70 8.39 -5.33
C SER A 27 -8.32 6.99 -5.43
N ARG A 28 -9.64 6.89 -5.39
CA ARG A 28 -10.36 5.62 -5.56
C ARG A 28 -10.18 5.05 -6.97
N GLU A 29 -10.36 5.89 -7.99
CA GLU A 29 -10.18 5.47 -9.39
C GLU A 29 -8.74 4.99 -9.63
N LEU A 30 -7.73 5.66 -9.05
CA LEU A 30 -6.35 5.20 -9.11
C LEU A 30 -6.16 3.86 -8.38
N ALA A 31 -6.71 3.71 -7.18
CA ALA A 31 -6.61 2.46 -6.41
C ALA A 31 -7.18 1.26 -7.19
N GLU A 32 -8.28 1.47 -7.92
CA GLU A 32 -8.93 0.44 -8.76
C GLU A 32 -8.09 0.01 -9.97
N THR A 33 -7.06 0.79 -10.37
CA THR A 33 -6.18 0.42 -11.49
C THR A 33 -5.10 -0.59 -11.12
N PHE A 34 -4.82 -0.79 -9.83
CA PHE A 34 -3.81 -1.75 -9.39
C PHE A 34 -4.36 -3.17 -9.40
N ASP A 35 -3.63 -4.07 -10.06
CA ASP A 35 -3.94 -5.51 -10.03
C ASP A 35 -3.24 -6.17 -8.85
N LEU A 36 -4.01 -6.42 -7.78
CA LEU A 36 -3.50 -7.03 -6.56
C LEU A 36 -3.06 -8.49 -6.76
N SER A 37 -3.46 -9.16 -7.85
CA SER A 37 -2.98 -10.52 -8.13
C SER A 37 -1.50 -10.56 -8.53
N GLN A 38 -0.93 -9.42 -8.92
CA GLN A 38 0.48 -9.28 -9.30
C GLN A 38 1.38 -8.86 -8.13
N ILE A 39 0.86 -8.79 -6.90
CA ILE A 39 1.64 -8.30 -5.75
C ILE A 39 2.87 -9.17 -5.45
N ASP A 40 2.79 -10.46 -5.79
CA ASP A 40 3.87 -11.42 -5.63
C ASP A 40 4.76 -11.55 -6.88
N ASP A 41 4.44 -10.82 -7.97
CA ASP A 41 5.27 -10.78 -9.19
C ASP A 41 6.48 -9.86 -8.96
N LEU A 42 7.39 -10.35 -8.13
CA LEU A 42 8.62 -9.66 -7.79
C LEU A 42 9.68 -9.94 -8.85
N GLU A 43 10.38 -8.88 -9.25
CA GLU A 43 11.56 -9.05 -10.08
C GLU A 43 12.68 -9.74 -9.28
N VAL A 44 13.02 -10.98 -9.65
CA VAL A 44 14.05 -11.79 -9.00
C VAL A 44 15.32 -11.83 -9.85
N ALA A 45 16.47 -11.71 -9.19
CA ALA A 45 17.77 -11.78 -9.84
C ALA A 45 18.01 -13.15 -10.49
N SER A 46 18.60 -13.16 -11.68
CA SER A 46 19.13 -14.38 -12.30
C SER A 46 20.46 -14.74 -11.65
N VAL A 47 20.58 -15.98 -11.15
CA VAL A 47 21.79 -16.48 -10.50
C VAL A 47 22.70 -17.14 -11.55
N ILE A 48 23.97 -16.76 -11.56
CA ILE A 48 25.02 -17.38 -12.38
C ILE A 48 25.74 -18.41 -11.51
N LEU A 49 25.76 -19.65 -11.98
CA LEU A 49 26.42 -20.78 -11.31
C LEU A 49 27.68 -21.21 -12.07
N ASP A 50 28.65 -21.75 -11.34
CA ASP A 50 29.84 -22.39 -11.91
C ASP A 50 29.57 -23.85 -12.32
N ARG A 51 30.62 -24.58 -12.74
CA ARG A 51 30.49 -25.99 -13.17
C ARG A 51 30.15 -26.96 -12.03
N HIS A 52 30.33 -26.53 -10.78
CA HIS A 52 30.05 -27.29 -9.57
C HIS A 52 28.71 -26.90 -8.94
N GLY A 53 28.02 -25.90 -9.50
CA GLY A 53 26.75 -25.38 -8.99
C GLY A 53 26.92 -24.30 -7.92
N GLU A 54 28.12 -23.77 -7.72
CA GLU A 54 28.38 -22.68 -6.80
C GLU A 54 28.00 -21.34 -7.44
N GLU A 55 27.32 -20.47 -6.67
CA GLU A 55 26.99 -19.12 -7.13
C GLU A 55 28.26 -18.29 -7.31
N ILE A 56 28.42 -17.70 -8.49
CA ILE A 56 29.53 -16.79 -8.82
C ILE A 56 29.06 -15.37 -9.11
N GLY A 57 27.76 -15.13 -9.18
CA GLY A 57 27.19 -13.80 -9.29
C GLY A 57 25.69 -13.80 -9.61
N LYS A 58 25.11 -12.59 -9.62
CA LYS A 58 23.71 -12.35 -9.94
C LYS A 58 23.59 -11.26 -11.01
N ILE A 59 22.62 -11.39 -11.92
CA ILE A 59 22.18 -10.32 -12.84
C ILE A 59 20.80 -9.88 -12.41
N PHE A 60 20.62 -8.57 -12.19
CA PHE A 60 19.39 -8.00 -11.69
C PHE A 60 19.18 -6.57 -12.19
N VAL A 61 17.94 -6.09 -12.29
CA VAL A 61 17.68 -4.64 -12.35
C VAL A 61 17.75 -4.07 -10.94
N GLN A 62 17.26 -4.80 -9.94
CA GLN A 62 17.32 -4.42 -8.53
C GLN A 62 17.95 -5.50 -7.67
N ASN A 63 18.86 -5.11 -6.78
CA ASN A 63 19.51 -6.05 -5.86
C ASN A 63 18.53 -6.43 -4.73
N ARG A 64 17.66 -7.40 -5.00
CA ARG A 64 16.64 -7.90 -4.07
C ARG A 64 16.78 -9.40 -3.88
N GLU A 65 16.50 -9.83 -2.66
CA GLU A 65 16.42 -11.24 -2.27
C GLU A 65 15.09 -11.44 -1.54
N PRO A 66 14.09 -12.08 -2.16
CA PRO A 66 12.82 -12.35 -1.50
C PRO A 66 13.03 -13.41 -0.43
N ILE A 67 12.56 -13.14 0.77
CA ILE A 67 12.58 -14.06 1.91
C ILE A 67 11.17 -14.23 2.46
N GLY A 68 10.90 -15.39 3.06
CA GLY A 68 9.65 -15.62 3.76
C GLY A 68 9.50 -14.68 4.96
N ILE A 69 8.27 -14.29 5.30
CA ILE A 69 8.00 -13.45 6.48
C ILE A 69 8.45 -14.13 7.78
N ASP A 70 8.45 -15.47 7.81
CA ASP A 70 8.93 -16.30 8.91
C ASP A 70 10.46 -16.26 9.09
N GLU A 71 11.19 -15.87 8.05
CA GLU A 71 12.64 -15.66 8.09
C GLU A 71 13.01 -14.25 8.58
N VAL A 72 12.04 -13.33 8.65
CA VAL A 72 12.25 -11.96 9.12
C VAL A 72 12.29 -11.91 10.64
N SER A 73 13.30 -11.23 11.19
CA SER A 73 13.40 -11.02 12.65
C SER A 73 12.14 -10.32 13.19
N PRO A 74 11.51 -10.85 14.26
CA PRO A 74 10.37 -10.19 14.89
C PRO A 74 10.68 -8.77 15.38
N ASN A 75 11.94 -8.51 15.78
CA ASN A 75 12.37 -7.18 16.17
C ASN A 75 12.38 -6.20 15.00
N PHE A 76 12.73 -6.67 13.79
CA PHE A 76 12.67 -5.85 12.59
C PHE A 76 11.22 -5.50 12.24
N VAL A 77 10.32 -6.49 12.25
CA VAL A 77 8.88 -6.26 12.02
C VAL A 77 8.33 -5.25 13.03
N ASN A 78 8.61 -5.44 14.31
CA ASN A 78 8.15 -4.51 15.37
C ASN A 78 8.70 -3.09 15.17
N ALA A 79 9.97 -2.94 14.78
CA ALA A 79 10.58 -1.64 14.52
C ALA A 79 9.94 -0.95 13.29
N LEU A 80 9.69 -1.70 12.22
CA LEU A 80 9.03 -1.20 11.01
C LEU A 80 7.62 -0.73 11.32
N LEU A 81 6.83 -1.54 12.02
CA LEU A 81 5.47 -1.17 12.44
C LEU A 81 5.50 0.07 13.33
N ALA A 82 6.39 0.14 14.32
CA ALA A 82 6.48 1.31 15.17
C ALA A 82 6.84 2.61 14.42
N ALA A 83 7.62 2.50 13.33
CA ALA A 83 8.09 3.64 12.54
C ALA A 83 7.10 4.10 11.47
N GLU A 84 6.51 3.15 10.73
CA GLU A 84 5.65 3.44 9.57
C GLU A 84 4.17 3.45 9.94
N ASP A 85 3.71 2.41 10.64
CA ASP A 85 2.30 2.24 10.98
C ASP A 85 2.09 1.32 12.20
N ALA A 86 2.01 1.93 13.38
CA ALA A 86 1.89 1.20 14.64
C ALA A 86 0.54 0.50 14.80
N ARG A 87 -0.46 0.87 13.98
CA ARG A 87 -1.82 0.33 14.04
C ARG A 87 -2.16 -0.52 12.84
N TYR A 88 -1.16 -0.95 12.08
CA TYR A 88 -1.31 -1.74 10.86
C TYR A 88 -2.31 -2.90 11.02
N TYR A 89 -2.23 -3.65 12.14
CA TYR A 89 -3.14 -4.77 12.42
C TYR A 89 -4.49 -4.39 13.04
N GLU A 90 -4.65 -3.13 13.45
CA GLU A 90 -5.85 -2.62 14.12
C GLU A 90 -6.80 -1.88 13.16
N HIS A 91 -6.41 -1.69 11.89
CA HIS A 91 -7.21 -0.96 10.92
C HIS A 91 -7.18 -1.57 9.51
N ASP A 92 -8.19 -1.20 8.71
CA ASP A 92 -8.38 -1.68 7.34
C ASP A 92 -7.67 -0.81 6.27
N GLY A 93 -6.76 0.07 6.68
CA GLY A 93 -6.05 1.02 5.81
C GLY A 93 -6.45 2.47 6.06
N VAL A 94 -5.85 3.39 5.28
CA VAL A 94 -6.05 4.86 5.36
C VAL A 94 -6.95 5.36 4.24
#